data_AF-A0A1C3NU56-F1
#
_entry.id   AF-A0A1C3NU56-F1
#
_cell.length_a   1.000
_cell.length_b   1.000
_cell.length_c   1.000
_cell.angle_alpha   90.00
_cell.angle_beta   90.00
_cell.angle_gamma   90.00
#
_symmetry.space_group_name_H-M   'P 1'
#
loop_
_entity.id
_entity.type
_entity.pdbx_description
1 polymer ?
#
loop_
_entity_poly.entity_id
_entity_poly.type
_entity_poly.pdbx_seq_one_letter_code
_entity_poly.pdbx_strand_id
1 'polypeptide(L)'
;MAQRLGVKLDVFLVRKLGAPGHAELAMGALAGGGTLVRNDQVIHGLGIEEETIAQAVDAERRELARREGAYRVSRTAVDVTGRVVLLIDDGMATGATMRAAVDAIRRRGPAHVVVAVPVASEQACRQMRLVADGVVCLNTPSTFFSVGQYYADFSQTTDDEVRELLRRAVITK
;
A
#
# COMPACT_ATOMS: atom_id res chain seq x y z
N MET A 1 5.52 -5.72 14.61
CA MET A 1 4.41 -6.69 14.48
C MET A 1 4.90 -8.08 14.10
N ALA A 2 5.56 -8.24 12.94
CA ALA A 2 5.99 -9.56 12.43
C ALA A 2 6.75 -10.42 13.46
N GLN A 3 7.73 -9.85 14.17
CA GLN A 3 8.47 -10.54 15.24
C GLN A 3 7.56 -11.03 16.38
N ARG A 4 6.59 -10.22 16.82
CA ARG A 4 5.66 -10.58 17.91
C ARG A 4 4.71 -11.71 17.50
N LEU A 5 4.40 -11.82 16.21
CA LEU A 5 3.53 -12.86 15.66
C LEU A 5 4.31 -14.06 15.12
N GLY A 6 5.65 -14.00 15.08
CA GLY A 6 6.48 -15.05 14.46
C GLY A 6 6.21 -15.24 12.97
N VAL A 7 5.82 -14.20 12.23
CA VAL A 7 5.49 -14.27 10.79
C VAL A 7 6.54 -13.61 9.91
N LYS A 8 6.56 -13.96 8.62
CA LYS A 8 7.46 -13.36 7.63
C LYS A 8 7.10 -11.90 7.37
N LEU A 9 8.10 -11.03 7.35
CA LEU A 9 8.00 -9.65 6.91
C LEU A 9 8.54 -9.50 5.48
N ASP A 10 7.79 -8.80 4.64
CA ASP A 10 8.24 -8.32 3.34
C ASP A 10 7.69 -6.90 3.12
N VAL A 11 8.29 -6.19 2.17
CA VAL A 11 7.78 -4.88 1.71
C VAL A 11 6.91 -5.07 0.48
N PHE A 12 5.76 -4.41 0.46
CA PHE A 12 4.87 -4.36 -0.69
C PHE A 12 4.76 -2.93 -1.19
N LEU A 13 5.37 -2.66 -2.34
CA LEU A 13 5.43 -1.31 -2.89
C LEU A 13 4.22 -1.02 -3.76
N VAL A 14 3.59 0.12 -3.49
CA VAL A 14 2.44 0.64 -4.24
C VAL A 14 2.70 2.11 -4.55
N ARG A 15 2.42 2.49 -5.79
CA ARG A 15 2.54 3.85 -6.31
C ARG A 15 1.16 4.32 -6.76
N LYS A 16 0.74 5.50 -6.34
CA LYS A 16 -0.50 6.11 -6.81
C LYS A 16 -0.28 6.67 -8.21
N LEU A 17 -1.25 6.48 -9.09
CA LEU A 17 -1.34 7.17 -10.37
C LEU A 17 -2.24 8.38 -10.14
N GLY A 18 -1.63 9.56 -9.99
CA GLY A 18 -2.36 10.81 -9.85
C GLY A 18 -3.10 11.16 -11.14
N ALA A 19 -4.29 11.75 -11.01
CA ALA A 19 -5.03 12.29 -12.14
C ALA A 19 -4.34 13.57 -12.67
N PRO A 20 -4.37 13.84 -13.98
CA PRO A 20 -3.84 15.06 -14.56
C PRO A 20 -4.42 16.31 -13.88
N GLY A 21 -3.56 17.25 -13.49
CA GLY A 21 -3.96 18.46 -12.76
C GLY A 21 -4.38 18.26 -11.30
N HIS A 22 -4.47 17.02 -10.82
CA HIS A 22 -4.94 16.66 -9.48
C HIS A 22 -4.10 15.54 -8.86
N ALA A 23 -2.86 15.85 -8.47
CA ALA A 23 -1.93 14.86 -7.92
C ALA A 23 -2.48 14.07 -6.71
N GLU A 24 -3.33 14.70 -5.90
CA GLU A 24 -3.97 14.08 -4.73
C GLU A 24 -5.13 13.14 -5.10
N LEU A 25 -5.72 13.28 -6.29
CA LEU A 25 -6.80 12.44 -6.77
C LEU A 25 -6.22 11.27 -7.57
N ALA A 26 -6.28 10.05 -7.03
CA ALA A 26 -5.74 8.88 -7.72
C ALA A 26 -6.71 8.32 -8.78
N MET A 27 -6.29 8.34 -10.04
CA MET A 27 -6.97 7.64 -11.15
C MET A 27 -6.64 6.14 -11.17
N GLY A 28 -5.65 5.72 -10.40
CA GLY A 28 -5.29 4.31 -10.24
C GLY A 28 -4.08 4.15 -9.33
N ALA A 29 -3.50 2.96 -9.35
CA ALA A 29 -2.27 2.65 -8.66
C ALA A 29 -1.52 1.49 -9.33
N LEU A 30 -0.20 1.53 -9.22
CA LEU A 30 0.70 0.49 -9.68
C LEU A 30 1.35 -0.19 -8.47
N ALA A 31 1.16 -1.50 -8.34
CA ALA A 31 1.77 -2.30 -7.30
C ALA A 31 2.94 -3.14 -7.83
N GLY A 32 3.82 -3.54 -6.92
CA GLY A 32 4.97 -4.39 -7.22
C GLY A 32 4.62 -5.61 -8.06
N GLY A 33 5.52 -6.00 -8.97
CA GLY A 33 5.24 -7.02 -9.99
C GLY A 33 4.34 -6.54 -11.14
N GLY A 34 4.14 -5.22 -11.29
CA GLY A 34 3.51 -4.60 -12.45
C GLY A 34 1.99 -4.61 -12.46
N THR A 35 1.35 -4.89 -11.32
CA THR A 35 -0.11 -4.94 -11.23
C THR A 35 -0.70 -3.53 -11.24
N LEU A 36 -1.48 -3.21 -12.27
CA LEU A 36 -2.22 -1.96 -12.40
C LEU A 36 -3.64 -2.12 -11.85
N VAL A 37 -4.02 -1.23 -10.94
CA VAL A 37 -5.38 -1.06 -10.43
C VAL A 37 -5.91 0.28 -10.94
N ARG A 38 -7.08 0.27 -11.58
CA ARG A 38 -7.70 1.47 -12.16
C ARG A 38 -8.86 1.94 -11.29
N ASN A 39 -9.05 3.25 -11.23
CA ASN A 39 -10.23 3.88 -10.67
C ASN A 39 -11.10 4.42 -11.83
N ASP A 40 -11.90 3.53 -12.41
CA ASP A 40 -12.67 3.84 -13.61
C ASP A 40 -13.69 4.98 -13.38
N GLN A 41 -14.13 5.21 -12.14
CA GLN A 41 -14.99 6.35 -11.81
C GLN A 41 -14.27 7.69 -12.01
N VAL A 42 -13.00 7.79 -11.57
CA VAL A 42 -12.19 9.01 -11.77
C VAL A 42 -11.78 9.15 -13.23
N ILE A 43 -11.37 8.05 -13.87
CA ILE A 43 -10.96 8.04 -15.27
C ILE A 43 -12.12 8.52 -16.16
N HIS A 44 -13.31 7.94 -16.02
CA HIS A 44 -14.47 8.35 -16.82
C HIS A 44 -14.99 9.73 -16.41
N GLY A 45 -15.01 10.04 -15.11
CA GLY A 45 -15.51 11.31 -14.60
C GLY A 45 -14.71 12.53 -15.05
N LEU A 46 -13.42 12.36 -15.31
CA LEU A 46 -12.52 13.41 -15.81
C LEU A 46 -12.21 13.29 -17.31
N GLY A 47 -12.75 12.26 -18.00
CA GLY A 47 -12.45 12.01 -19.41
C GLY A 47 -10.96 11.78 -19.66
N ILE A 48 -10.29 11.01 -18.80
CA ILE A 48 -8.84 10.78 -18.91
C ILE A 48 -8.58 9.79 -20.05
N GLU A 49 -7.82 10.25 -21.04
CA GLU A 49 -7.42 9.44 -22.20
C GLU A 49 -6.44 8.32 -21.81
N GLU A 50 -6.52 7.19 -22.51
CA GLU A 50 -5.69 6.01 -22.24
C GLU A 50 -4.19 6.31 -22.40
N GLU A 51 -3.82 7.19 -23.33
CA GLU A 51 -2.44 7.63 -23.51
C GLU A 51 -1.90 8.34 -22.26
N THR A 52 -2.71 9.19 -21.62
CA THR A 52 -2.31 9.88 -20.39
C THR A 52 -2.13 8.90 -19.23
N ILE A 53 -2.98 7.87 -19.16
CA ILE A 53 -2.86 6.80 -18.18
C ILE A 53 -1.56 6.01 -18.41
N ALA A 54 -1.27 5.64 -19.66
CA ALA A 54 -0.05 4.91 -20.02
C ALA A 54 1.22 5.69 -19.64
N GLN A 55 1.27 6.99 -19.93
CA GLN A 55 2.39 7.86 -19.56
C GLN A 55 2.61 7.91 -18.03
N ALA A 56 1.52 8.04 -17.26
CA ALA A 56 1.59 8.01 -15.80
C ALA A 56 2.07 6.65 -15.27
N VAL A 57 1.58 5.55 -15.86
CA VAL A 57 1.99 4.18 -15.52
C VAL A 57 3.48 4.00 -15.75
N ASP A 58 4.02 4.47 -16.88
CA ASP A 58 5.44 4.33 -17.19
C ASP A 58 6.34 5.13 -16.24
N ALA A 59 5.92 6.33 -15.86
CA ALA A 59 6.63 7.13 -14.87
C ALA A 59 6.67 6.43 -13.50
N GLU A 60 5.52 5.98 -13.00
CA GLU A 60 5.44 5.31 -11.70
C GLU A 60 6.10 3.92 -11.72
N ARG A 61 6.11 3.23 -12.87
CA ARG A 61 6.82 1.95 -13.03
C ARG A 61 8.32 2.10 -12.84
N ARG A 62 8.92 3.15 -13.40
CA ARG A 62 10.36 3.41 -13.23
C ARG A 62 10.71 3.66 -11.76
N GLU A 63 9.92 4.47 -11.06
CA GLU A 63 10.14 4.73 -9.64
C GLU A 63 9.90 3.49 -8.77
N LEU A 64 8.86 2.71 -9.08
CA LEU A 64 8.59 1.44 -8.42
C LEU A 64 9.76 0.47 -8.58
N ALA A 65 10.30 0.31 -9.80
CA ALA A 65 11.45 -0.55 -10.06
C ALA A 65 12.72 -0.08 -9.33
N ARG A 66 12.96 1.24 -9.27
CA ARG A 66 14.08 1.81 -8.50
C ARG A 66 13.98 1.45 -7.01
N ARG A 67 12.79 1.61 -6.41
CA ARG A 67 12.56 1.26 -4.99
C ARG A 67 12.59 -0.26 -4.75
N GLU A 68 12.03 -1.06 -5.65
CA GLU A 68 12.11 -2.53 -5.55
C GLU A 68 13.56 -3.00 -5.54
N GLY A 69 14.40 -2.49 -6.46
CA GLY A 69 15.83 -2.79 -6.48
C GLY A 69 16.55 -2.34 -5.20
N ALA A 70 16.23 -1.13 -4.74
CA ALA A 70 16.80 -0.56 -3.52
C ALA A 70 16.45 -1.35 -2.26
N TYR A 71 15.24 -1.88 -2.12
CA TYR A 71 14.82 -2.57 -0.90
C TYR A 71 15.08 -4.08 -0.94
N ARG A 72 15.03 -4.69 -2.13
CA ARG A 72 15.12 -6.14 -2.23
C ARG A 72 16.55 -6.65 -2.18
N VAL A 73 17.57 -5.92 -2.64
CA VAL A 73 19.02 -6.25 -2.53
C VAL A 73 19.29 -7.77 -2.44
N SER A 74 18.80 -8.53 -3.43
CA SER A 74 18.87 -10.01 -3.57
C SER A 74 17.80 -10.89 -2.87
N ARG A 75 16.68 -10.33 -2.38
CA ARG A 75 15.53 -11.07 -1.84
C ARG A 75 14.40 -11.19 -2.85
N THR A 76 13.88 -12.40 -3.02
CA THR A 76 12.61 -12.62 -3.72
C THR A 76 11.42 -12.17 -2.87
N ALA A 77 10.33 -11.80 -3.53
CA ALA A 77 9.07 -11.53 -2.86
C ALA A 77 8.56 -12.77 -2.13
N VAL A 78 7.95 -12.57 -0.96
CA VAL A 78 7.30 -13.66 -0.25
C VAL A 78 6.11 -14.15 -1.07
N ASP A 79 6.06 -15.47 -1.30
CA ASP A 79 4.90 -16.11 -1.90
C ASP A 79 3.73 -16.10 -0.90
N VAL A 80 2.64 -15.47 -1.32
CA VAL A 80 1.42 -15.26 -0.53
C VAL A 80 0.32 -16.27 -0.87
N THR A 81 0.52 -17.14 -1.85
CA THR A 81 -0.48 -18.10 -2.32
C THR A 81 -1.00 -18.96 -1.17
N GLY A 82 -2.31 -18.99 -0.97
CA GLY A 82 -2.97 -19.75 0.10
C GLY A 82 -2.64 -19.29 1.53
N ARG A 83 -1.99 -18.13 1.72
CA ARG A 83 -1.63 -17.60 3.04
C ARG A 83 -2.58 -16.52 3.52
N VAL A 84 -2.62 -16.29 4.82
CA VAL A 84 -3.18 -15.06 5.40
C VAL A 84 -2.14 -13.95 5.28
N VAL A 85 -2.51 -12.86 4.61
CA VAL A 85 -1.66 -11.68 4.43
C VAL A 85 -2.15 -10.55 5.32
N LEU A 86 -1.24 -9.98 6.11
CA LEU A 86 -1.49 -8.77 6.87
C LEU A 86 -0.86 -7.58 6.13
N LEU A 87 -1.70 -6.64 5.67
CA LEU A 87 -1.26 -5.39 5.09
C LEU A 87 -1.27 -4.29 6.15
N ILE A 88 -0.10 -3.71 6.40
CA ILE A 88 0.16 -2.80 7.52
C ILE A 88 0.68 -1.47 7.00
N ASP A 89 0.19 -0.38 7.56
CA ASP A 89 0.67 0.99 7.32
C ASP A 89 0.57 1.81 8.62
N ASP A 90 1.17 3.01 8.65
CA ASP A 90 1.11 3.92 9.79
C ASP A 90 -0.29 4.52 10.00
N GLY A 91 -1.06 4.66 8.94
CA GLY A 91 -2.44 5.08 9.02
C GLY A 91 -3.14 5.13 7.66
N MET A 92 -4.45 5.42 7.69
CA MET A 92 -5.23 5.58 6.47
C MET A 92 -6.08 6.86 6.51
N ALA A 93 -5.63 7.87 5.78
CA ALA A 93 -6.44 9.08 5.58
C ALA A 93 -7.62 8.80 4.64
N THR A 94 -7.34 8.47 3.38
CA THR A 94 -8.36 8.11 2.36
C THR A 94 -8.48 6.61 2.12
N GLY A 95 -7.42 5.85 2.45
CA GLY A 95 -7.33 4.41 2.19
C GLY A 95 -7.00 4.04 0.74
N ALA A 96 -6.77 5.01 -0.16
CA ALA A 96 -6.53 4.74 -1.59
C ALA A 96 -5.31 3.85 -1.86
N THR A 97 -4.16 4.16 -1.23
CA THR A 97 -2.93 3.34 -1.36
C THR A 97 -3.16 1.92 -0.84
N MET A 98 -3.81 1.79 0.32
CA MET A 98 -4.11 0.49 0.91
C MET A 98 -5.09 -0.32 0.08
N ARG A 99 -6.09 0.33 -0.54
CA ARG A 99 -7.05 -0.31 -1.44
C ARG A 99 -6.33 -0.93 -2.63
N ALA A 100 -5.44 -0.17 -3.26
CA ALA A 100 -4.60 -0.67 -4.33
C ALA A 100 -3.71 -1.84 -3.88
N ALA A 101 -3.20 -1.80 -2.65
CA ALA A 101 -2.43 -2.89 -2.09
C ALA A 101 -3.27 -4.17 -1.95
N VAL A 102 -4.49 -4.06 -1.41
CA VAL A 102 -5.43 -5.18 -1.28
C VAL A 102 -5.75 -5.78 -2.64
N ASP A 103 -6.14 -4.94 -3.61
CA ASP A 103 -6.52 -5.40 -4.95
C ASP A 103 -5.36 -6.10 -5.66
N ALA A 104 -4.14 -5.60 -5.51
CA ALA A 104 -2.95 -6.22 -6.10
C ALA A 104 -2.55 -7.53 -5.42
N ILE A 105 -2.64 -7.60 -4.09
CA ILE A 105 -2.33 -8.83 -3.34
C ILE A 105 -3.37 -9.91 -3.60
N ARG A 106 -4.66 -9.57 -3.71
CA ARG A 106 -5.72 -10.56 -4.03
C ARG A 106 -5.46 -11.29 -5.34
N ARG A 107 -4.90 -10.62 -6.35
CA ARG A 107 -4.53 -11.25 -7.65
C ARG A 107 -3.42 -12.30 -7.52
N ARG A 108 -2.72 -12.37 -6.39
CA ARG A 108 -1.69 -13.37 -6.08
C ARG A 108 -2.22 -14.58 -5.31
N GLY A 109 -3.55 -14.71 -5.17
CA GLY A 109 -4.21 -15.88 -4.57
C GLY A 109 -3.96 -16.14 -3.08
N PRO A 110 -3.94 -15.14 -2.18
CA PRO A 110 -3.92 -15.39 -0.74
C PRO A 110 -5.21 -16.07 -0.28
N ALA A 111 -5.16 -16.75 0.87
CA ALA A 111 -6.37 -17.26 1.53
C ALA A 111 -7.20 -16.13 2.13
N HIS A 112 -6.53 -15.16 2.77
CA HIS A 112 -7.17 -13.96 3.34
C HIS A 112 -6.24 -12.74 3.25
N VAL A 113 -6.82 -11.55 3.15
CA VAL A 113 -6.16 -10.26 3.21
C VAL A 113 -6.78 -9.43 4.33
N VAL A 114 -6.00 -9.16 5.37
CA VAL A 114 -6.40 -8.33 6.51
C VAL A 114 -5.59 -7.04 6.51
N VAL A 115 -6.27 -5.91 6.62
CA VAL A 115 -5.62 -4.60 6.79
C VAL A 115 -5.53 -4.27 8.27
N ALA A 116 -4.37 -3.83 8.73
CA ALA A 116 -4.19 -3.36 10.10
C ALA A 116 -3.45 -2.03 10.15
N VAL A 117 -4.03 -1.01 10.77
CA VAL A 117 -3.38 0.30 10.96
C VAL A 117 -3.64 0.86 12.37
N PRO A 118 -2.70 1.65 12.93
CA PRO A 118 -2.90 2.33 14.20
C PRO A 118 -4.05 3.35 14.17
N VAL A 119 -4.13 4.17 13.12
CA VAL A 119 -5.12 5.24 13.02
C VAL A 119 -5.67 5.39 11.60
N ALA A 120 -6.97 5.68 11.47
CA ALA A 120 -7.58 5.94 10.18
C ALA A 120 -8.81 6.85 10.29
N SER A 121 -9.19 7.49 9.18
CA SER A 121 -10.51 8.10 9.08
C SER A 121 -11.61 7.05 9.08
N GLU A 122 -12.79 7.40 9.57
CA GLU A 122 -13.95 6.50 9.53
C GLU A 122 -14.31 6.07 8.11
N GLN A 123 -14.23 7.02 7.17
CA GLN A 123 -14.47 6.77 5.75
C GLN A 123 -13.49 5.73 5.19
N ALA A 124 -12.19 5.85 5.47
CA ALA A 124 -11.20 4.88 5.00
C ALA A 124 -11.46 3.47 5.56
N CYS A 125 -11.79 3.36 6.86
CA CYS A 125 -12.17 2.10 7.48
C CYS A 125 -13.42 1.48 6.82
N ARG A 126 -14.47 2.27 6.59
CA ARG A 126 -15.70 1.80 5.93
C ARG A 126 -15.42 1.29 4.52
N GLN A 127 -14.67 2.04 3.72
CA GLN A 127 -14.30 1.63 2.36
C GLN A 127 -13.44 0.37 2.35
N MET A 128 -12.52 0.23 3.31
CA MET A 128 -11.64 -0.94 3.37
C MET A 128 -12.38 -2.22 3.73
N ARG A 129 -13.40 -2.15 4.59
CA ARG A 129 -14.24 -3.31 4.96
C ARG A 129 -15.03 -3.88 3.78
N LEU A 130 -15.18 -3.13 2.68
CA LEU A 130 -15.83 -3.61 1.46
C LEU A 130 -14.93 -4.53 0.62
N VAL A 131 -13.60 -4.50 0.86
CA VAL A 131 -12.63 -5.17 -0.02
C VAL A 131 -11.62 -6.05 0.69
N ALA A 132 -11.34 -5.83 1.97
CA ALA A 132 -10.48 -6.68 2.78
C ALA A 132 -11.33 -7.72 3.52
N ASP A 133 -10.75 -8.89 3.81
CA ASP A 133 -11.43 -9.93 4.60
C ASP A 133 -11.49 -9.54 6.09
N GLY A 134 -10.63 -8.61 6.52
CA GLY A 134 -10.67 -8.01 7.84
C GLY A 134 -10.01 -6.63 7.87
N VAL A 135 -10.48 -5.76 8.77
CA VAL A 135 -9.90 -4.44 9.02
C VAL A 135 -9.75 -4.24 10.52
N VAL A 136 -8.50 -4.07 10.97
CA VAL A 136 -8.15 -3.77 12.35
C VAL A 136 -7.63 -2.34 12.41
N CYS A 137 -8.36 -1.46 13.09
CA CYS A 137 -7.94 -0.08 13.31
C CYS A 137 -8.00 0.22 14.80
N LEU A 138 -6.88 0.67 15.39
CA LEU A 138 -6.84 0.91 16.85
C LEU A 138 -7.58 2.20 17.23
N ASN A 139 -7.53 3.21 16.37
CA ASN A 139 -8.18 4.49 16.61
C ASN A 139 -8.86 5.03 15.35
N THR A 140 -10.15 5.35 15.45
CA THR A 140 -10.94 6.01 14.39
C THR A 140 -11.51 7.32 14.96
N PRO A 141 -10.71 8.39 15.00
CA PRO A 141 -11.08 9.65 15.63
C PRO A 141 -12.17 10.37 14.83
N SER A 142 -13.07 11.07 15.54
CA SER A 142 -14.18 11.81 14.92
C SER A 142 -13.72 12.98 14.05
N THR A 143 -12.56 13.56 14.38
CA THR A 143 -11.89 14.60 13.58
C THR A 143 -10.55 14.06 13.10
N PHE A 144 -10.36 13.93 11.79
CA PHE A 144 -9.14 13.38 11.20
C PHE A 144 -8.61 14.35 10.13
N PHE A 145 -7.39 14.85 10.31
CA PHE A 145 -6.73 15.75 9.35
C PHE A 145 -5.60 15.03 8.61
N SER A 146 -4.69 14.41 9.35
CA SER A 146 -3.56 13.66 8.81
C SER A 146 -3.22 12.47 9.70
N VAL A 147 -2.41 11.54 9.19
CA VAL A 147 -1.88 10.44 10.01
C VAL A 147 -0.89 10.99 11.05
N GLY A 148 0.02 11.87 10.63
CA GLY A 148 1.13 12.35 11.45
C GLY A 148 0.73 13.06 12.74
N GLN A 149 -0.47 13.65 12.83
CA GLN A 149 -0.93 14.30 14.08
C GLN A 149 -1.10 13.32 15.25
N TYR A 150 -1.18 12.02 14.98
CA TYR A 150 -1.33 10.97 15.98
C TYR A 150 0.00 10.38 16.44
N TYR A 151 1.12 10.92 15.95
CA TYR A 151 2.46 10.48 16.27
C TYR A 151 3.25 11.64 16.87
N ALA A 152 3.87 11.40 18.03
CA ALA A 152 4.76 12.37 18.65
C ALA A 152 6.02 12.61 17.80
N ASP A 153 6.46 11.57 17.09
CA ASP A 153 7.52 11.61 16.09
C ASP A 153 6.98 11.01 14.78
N PHE A 154 6.89 11.84 13.76
CA PHE A 154 6.48 11.45 12.40
C PHE A 154 7.59 11.76 11.38
N SER A 155 8.85 11.57 11.81
CA SER A 155 10.00 11.70 10.94
C SER A 155 9.95 10.68 9.80
N GLN A 156 10.45 11.10 8.64
CA GLN A 156 10.41 10.28 7.45
C GLN A 156 11.35 9.07 7.60
N THR A 157 10.81 7.86 7.45
CA THR A 157 11.62 6.65 7.38
C THR A 157 12.44 6.64 6.10
N THR A 158 13.75 6.47 6.24
CA THR A 158 14.72 6.47 5.14
C THR A 158 14.79 5.11 4.45
N ASP A 159 15.27 5.10 3.20
CA ASP A 159 15.49 3.87 2.44
C ASP A 159 16.46 2.90 3.17
N ASP A 160 17.46 3.44 3.88
CA ASP A 160 18.45 2.63 4.61
C ASP A 160 17.86 1.97 5.85
N GLU A 161 16.99 2.66 6.59
CA GLU A 161 16.25 2.06 7.70
C GLU A 161 15.34 0.92 7.22
N VAL A 162 14.64 1.11 6.10
CA VAL A 162 13.82 0.05 5.50
C VAL A 162 14.67 -1.17 5.14
N ARG A 163 15.84 -0.97 4.49
CA ARG A 163 16.77 -2.05 4.13
C ARG A 163 17.25 -2.82 5.37
N GLU A 164 17.63 -2.10 6.43
CA GLU A 164 18.13 -2.71 7.65
C GLU A 164 17.04 -3.52 8.38
N LEU A 165 15.84 -2.97 8.50
CA LEU A 165 14.69 -3.68 9.09
C LEU A 165 14.33 -4.95 8.29
N LEU A 166 14.34 -4.86 6.95
CA LEU A 166 14.11 -6.01 6.09
C LEU A 166 15.20 -7.06 6.27
N ARG A 167 16.48 -6.69 6.37
CA ARG A 167 17.58 -7.64 6.65
C ARG A 167 17.38 -8.39 7.96
N ARG A 168 17.06 -7.67 9.05
CA ARG A 168 16.85 -8.26 10.38
C ARG A 168 15.67 -9.22 10.43
N ALA A 169 14.62 -8.97 9.64
CA ALA A 169 13.44 -9.83 9.63
C ALA A 169 13.66 -11.23 9.03
N VAL A 170 14.78 -11.46 8.32
CA VAL A 170 15.16 -12.76 7.75
C VAL A 170 15.64 -13.75 8.82
N ILE A 171 16.03 -13.28 10.02
CA ILE A 171 16.75 -14.09 11.01
C ILE A 171 15.83 -14.94 11.92
N THR A 172 14.51 -14.83 11.81
CA THR A 172 13.60 -15.70 12.56
C THR A 172 13.43 -17.05 11.84
N LYS A 173 14.34 -17.99 12.15
CA LYS A 173 14.22 -19.43 11.87
C LYS A 173 13.05 -20.04 12.64
#